data_AF-D0LZ43-F1
#
_entry.id   AF-D0LZ43-F1
#
_cell.length_a   1.000
_cell.length_b   1.000
_cell.length_c   1.000
_cell.angle_alpha   90.00
_cell.angle_beta   90.00
_cell.angle_gamma   90.00
#
_symmetry.space_group_name_H-M   'P 1'
#
loop_
_entity.id
_entity.type
_entity.pdbx_description
1 polymer ?
#
loop_
_entity_poly.entity_id
_entity_poly.type
_entity_poly.pdbx_seq_one_letter_code
_entity_poly.pdbx_strand_id
1 'polypeptide(L)'
;MSARAPRLAAGRVAPSALACALLVASVLAGGTGAARADDGGQPSEVATSESAASESAAAEDAQPARVRPGVLPALGAVVPGVLVHGTGHRIAGDSATANRLLGVEAAAVGATVLGGVTLGLSGASRKLTLPALTLVVAGTSTILLNWAADIYGAAGGPGIAGAPTLALPALEAELSYLAVAEPQFAYTHFAVLGASMRRGRWHGGAELAVAMDDDNQRLRLGGARRLRGRAHQSDAVAGRADEYRDAAVADGSFLDLRLDLSGHRFGSDEFALLRGELLAAGRLDLVHLAPSLRGAFAELSLGLGLELAGYLGVGHRALDPTDWLLGGFGFGVYLGEPSGAGEDGAGAGTGTGALRLFYDHSRDAFAGGLAVPGGANGYLGSFGVDGVYDWSPRWGARVRVQAGSAYLAGIGLRFRLP
;
A
#
# COMPACT_ATOMS: atom_id res chain seq x y z
N MET A 1 38.80 -25.51 -31.32
CA MET A 1 38.96 -24.67 -30.11
C MET A 1 37.61 -24.58 -29.43
N SER A 2 37.44 -25.25 -28.29
CA SER A 2 36.17 -25.31 -27.54
C SER A 2 36.13 -24.17 -26.53
N ALA A 3 35.24 -23.20 -26.74
CA ALA A 3 35.05 -22.07 -25.85
C ALA A 3 34.29 -22.53 -24.60
N ARG A 4 34.97 -22.58 -23.45
CA ARG A 4 34.33 -22.83 -22.15
C ARG A 4 33.43 -21.64 -21.81
N ALA A 5 32.15 -21.92 -21.55
CA ALA A 5 31.23 -20.97 -20.98
C ALA A 5 31.73 -20.45 -19.62
N PRO A 6 31.63 -19.14 -19.33
CA PRO A 6 32.02 -18.60 -18.04
C PRO A 6 31.09 -19.13 -16.95
N ARG A 7 31.69 -19.68 -15.88
CA ARG A 7 30.96 -20.05 -14.66
C ARG A 7 30.55 -18.78 -13.95
N LEU A 8 29.24 -18.48 -13.94
CA LEU A 8 28.65 -17.46 -13.08
C LEU A 8 28.90 -17.87 -11.61
N ALA A 9 29.70 -17.09 -10.90
CA ALA A 9 29.88 -17.24 -9.48
C ALA A 9 28.57 -16.81 -8.78
N ALA A 10 27.87 -17.75 -8.16
CA ALA A 10 26.71 -17.46 -7.33
C ALA A 10 27.15 -16.62 -6.13
N GLY A 11 26.92 -15.30 -6.21
CA GLY A 11 27.10 -14.38 -5.10
C GLY A 11 26.20 -14.79 -3.93
N ARG A 12 26.78 -14.96 -2.74
CA ARG A 12 26.03 -15.23 -1.52
C ARG A 12 25.12 -14.05 -1.23
N VAL A 13 23.80 -14.25 -1.37
CA VAL A 13 22.78 -13.29 -0.94
C VAL A 13 22.92 -13.10 0.57
N ALA A 14 23.18 -11.88 1.01
CA ALA A 14 23.48 -11.57 2.40
C ALA A 14 22.24 -11.78 3.31
N PRO A 15 22.40 -12.33 4.53
CA PRO A 15 21.32 -12.58 5.50
C PRO A 15 20.61 -11.30 6.03
N SER A 16 21.02 -10.11 5.59
CA SER A 16 20.48 -8.82 6.03
C SER A 16 19.09 -8.49 5.48
N ALA A 17 18.72 -9.01 4.30
CA ALA A 17 17.42 -8.73 3.69
C ALA A 17 16.24 -9.36 4.45
N LEU A 18 16.44 -10.57 5.01
CA LEU A 18 15.43 -11.27 5.80
C LEU A 18 15.15 -10.57 7.14
N ALA A 19 16.19 -10.00 7.77
CA ALA A 19 16.07 -9.28 9.03
C ALA A 19 15.26 -7.97 8.88
N CYS A 20 15.39 -7.26 7.76
CA CYS A 20 14.63 -6.04 7.50
C CYS A 20 13.13 -6.31 7.28
N ALA A 21 12.79 -7.36 6.54
CA ALA A 21 11.40 -7.77 6.32
C ALA A 21 10.69 -8.16 7.63
N LEU A 22 11.43 -8.81 8.56
CA LEU A 22 10.92 -9.15 9.89
C LEU A 22 10.69 -7.93 10.78
N LEU A 23 11.49 -6.86 10.65
CA LEU A 23 11.34 -5.63 11.42
C LEU A 23 10.12 -4.80 10.99
N VAL A 24 9.84 -4.75 9.69
CA VAL A 24 8.61 -4.12 9.16
C VAL A 24 7.38 -4.92 9.59
N ALA A 25 7.46 -6.26 9.54
CA ALA A 25 6.40 -7.12 10.02
C ALA A 25 6.15 -6.99 11.52
N SER A 26 7.17 -6.73 12.36
CA SER A 26 6.99 -6.52 13.80
C SER A 26 6.39 -5.17 14.14
N VAL A 27 6.71 -4.10 13.39
CA VAL A 27 6.03 -2.79 13.54
C VAL A 27 4.55 -2.90 13.14
N LEU A 28 4.24 -3.62 12.05
CA LEU A 28 2.87 -3.85 11.62
C LEU A 28 2.11 -4.85 12.53
N ALA A 29 2.82 -5.76 13.21
CA ALA A 29 2.22 -6.73 14.14
C ALA A 29 2.09 -6.22 15.58
N GLY A 30 2.92 -5.27 16.00
CA GLY A 30 2.98 -4.77 17.37
C GLY A 30 1.84 -3.83 17.75
N GLY A 31 1.12 -3.28 16.77
CA GLY A 31 0.01 -2.33 16.99
C GLY A 31 -1.27 -2.92 17.60
N THR A 32 -1.40 -4.25 17.69
CA THR A 32 -2.60 -4.90 18.27
C THR A 32 -2.45 -5.25 19.76
N GLY A 33 -1.29 -5.00 20.36
CA GLY A 33 -1.03 -5.26 21.77
C GLY A 33 -1.44 -4.09 22.66
N ALA A 34 -2.74 -3.81 22.77
CA ALA A 34 -3.22 -3.05 23.91
C ALA A 34 -2.88 -3.86 25.17
N ALA A 35 -1.88 -3.38 25.93
CA ALA A 35 -1.55 -3.88 27.25
C ALA A 35 -2.80 -3.75 28.13
N ARG A 36 -3.55 -4.85 28.24
CA ARG A 36 -4.56 -5.02 29.28
C ARG A 36 -3.76 -5.23 30.56
N ALA A 37 -3.60 -4.16 31.34
CA ALA A 37 -3.15 -4.29 32.72
C ALA A 37 -4.17 -5.19 33.42
N ASP A 38 -3.73 -6.40 33.73
CA ASP A 38 -4.45 -7.37 34.53
C ASP A 38 -4.34 -6.88 35.98
N ASP A 39 -5.32 -6.08 36.42
CA ASP A 39 -5.48 -5.73 37.83
C ASP A 39 -5.85 -7.01 38.58
N GLY A 40 -4.81 -7.65 39.11
CA GLY A 40 -4.91 -8.82 39.96
C GLY A 40 -5.85 -8.55 41.14
N GLY A 41 -6.91 -9.36 41.21
CA GLY A 41 -7.89 -9.34 42.27
C GLY A 41 -7.25 -9.55 43.65
N GLN A 42 -7.68 -8.71 44.59
CA GLN A 42 -7.56 -8.94 46.01
C GLN A 42 -8.55 -10.04 46.48
N PRO A 43 -8.22 -10.79 47.54
CA PRO A 43 -9.24 -11.40 48.39
C PRO A 43 -9.64 -10.46 49.54
N SER A 44 -10.96 -10.23 49.58
CA SER A 44 -11.86 -9.85 50.68
C SER A 44 -11.31 -9.55 52.08
N GLU A 45 -11.76 -8.43 52.67
CA GLU A 45 -12.19 -8.38 54.06
C GLU A 45 -13.35 -7.39 54.26
N VAL A 46 -14.10 -7.61 55.34
CA VAL A 46 -15.53 -7.35 55.53
C VAL A 46 -15.80 -6.02 56.26
N ALA A 47 -16.93 -5.40 55.88
CA ALA A 47 -17.77 -4.46 56.63
C ALA A 47 -17.25 -3.05 56.99
N THR A 48 -17.95 -2.02 56.52
CA THR A 48 -19.01 -1.36 57.32
C THR A 48 -19.90 -0.48 56.45
N SER A 49 -21.19 -0.53 56.78
CA SER A 49 -22.29 0.24 56.19
C SER A 49 -22.35 1.65 56.78
N GLU A 50 -23.06 2.55 56.09
CA GLU A 50 -23.43 3.94 56.47
C GLU A 50 -22.47 5.06 56.02
N SER A 51 -22.63 5.47 54.76
CA SER A 51 -22.82 6.90 54.42
C SER A 51 -23.28 7.00 52.96
N ALA A 52 -24.55 6.66 52.73
CA ALA A 52 -25.23 6.90 51.47
C ALA A 52 -26.13 8.12 51.65
N ALA A 53 -25.70 9.27 51.16
CA ALA A 53 -26.55 10.29 50.53
C ALA A 53 -25.71 11.56 50.32
N SER A 54 -25.33 11.82 49.06
CA SER A 54 -25.20 13.16 48.46
C SER A 54 -24.06 13.32 47.44
N GLU A 55 -23.80 12.32 46.59
CA GLU A 55 -22.92 12.48 45.41
C GLU A 55 -23.47 11.83 44.13
N SER A 56 -24.74 11.39 44.15
CA SER A 56 -25.36 10.64 43.05
C SER A 56 -26.28 11.49 42.15
N ALA A 57 -26.01 12.79 42.00
CA ALA A 57 -26.84 13.69 41.20
C ALA A 57 -26.06 14.59 40.20
N ALA A 58 -24.73 14.42 40.06
CA ALA A 58 -23.92 15.21 39.10
C ALA A 58 -23.29 14.37 37.97
N ALA A 59 -23.62 13.08 37.86
CA ALA A 59 -23.38 12.29 36.66
C ALA A 59 -24.53 12.49 35.65
N GLU A 60 -24.88 13.76 35.42
CA GLU A 60 -25.86 14.20 34.45
C GLU A 60 -25.23 14.09 33.06
N ASP A 61 -25.63 13.07 32.31
CA ASP A 61 -25.61 13.01 30.84
C ASP A 61 -24.41 13.68 30.15
N ALA A 62 -23.20 13.19 30.42
CA ALA A 62 -22.09 13.34 29.48
C ALA A 62 -22.40 12.48 28.24
N GLN A 63 -23.37 12.91 27.43
CA GLN A 63 -23.61 12.34 26.11
C GLN A 63 -22.25 12.32 25.41
N PRO A 64 -21.81 11.16 24.88
CA PRO A 64 -20.52 11.08 24.22
C PRO A 64 -20.48 12.18 23.16
N ALA A 65 -19.48 13.06 23.27
CA ALA A 65 -19.36 14.23 22.42
C ALA A 65 -19.51 13.77 20.97
N ARG A 66 -20.59 14.21 20.31
CA ARG A 66 -20.87 13.80 18.94
C ARG A 66 -19.73 14.31 18.07
N VAL A 67 -19.06 13.40 17.37
CA VAL A 67 -18.04 13.76 16.38
C VAL A 67 -18.71 14.62 15.31
N ARG A 68 -18.17 15.81 15.06
CA ARG A 68 -18.66 16.79 14.07
C ARG A 68 -17.62 16.93 12.96
N PRO A 69 -17.55 15.98 12.00
CA PRO A 69 -16.69 16.15 10.85
C PRO A 69 -17.17 17.33 9.99
N GLY A 70 -16.28 17.89 9.18
CA GLY A 70 -16.61 18.97 8.25
C GLY A 70 -15.41 19.80 7.81
N VAL A 71 -15.69 20.94 7.19
CA VAL A 71 -14.66 21.81 6.57
C VAL A 71 -13.66 22.34 7.61
N LEU A 72 -14.14 22.80 8.77
CA LEU A 72 -13.25 23.35 9.81
C LEU A 72 -12.27 22.29 10.36
N PRO A 73 -12.71 21.09 10.78
CA PRO A 73 -11.80 19.98 11.10
C PRO A 73 -10.83 19.63 9.96
N ALA A 74 -11.31 19.57 8.71
CA ALA A 74 -10.45 19.24 7.57
C ALA A 74 -9.36 20.30 7.34
N LEU A 75 -9.68 21.60 7.46
CA LEU A 75 -8.70 22.67 7.41
C LEU A 75 -7.68 22.57 8.56
N GLY A 76 -8.14 22.16 9.74
CA GLY A 76 -7.27 21.80 10.86
C GLY A 76 -6.29 20.68 10.52
N ALA A 77 -6.75 19.61 9.86
CA ALA A 77 -5.88 18.52 9.42
C ALA A 77 -4.87 18.95 8.33
N VAL A 78 -5.16 20.01 7.55
CA VAL A 78 -4.25 20.48 6.48
C VAL A 78 -3.18 21.43 6.99
N VAL A 79 -3.52 22.44 7.80
CA VAL A 79 -2.55 23.50 8.16
C VAL A 79 -1.72 23.13 9.39
N PRO A 80 -2.30 23.08 10.62
CA PRO A 80 -1.55 22.56 11.76
C PRO A 80 -1.32 21.05 11.67
N GLY A 81 -2.19 20.32 10.97
CA GLY A 81 -2.09 18.86 10.84
C GLY A 81 -0.87 18.34 10.08
N VAL A 82 -0.20 19.17 9.28
CA VAL A 82 1.11 18.82 8.69
C VAL A 82 2.21 18.66 9.75
N LEU A 83 2.07 19.35 10.90
CA LEU A 83 3.05 19.32 11.99
C LEU A 83 2.64 18.42 13.15
N VAL A 84 1.34 18.28 13.37
CA VAL A 84 0.76 17.51 14.47
C VAL A 84 -0.50 16.79 13.96
N HIS A 85 -0.34 15.51 13.64
CA HIS A 85 -1.44 14.69 13.17
C HIS A 85 -2.49 14.45 14.26
N GLY A 86 -3.75 14.41 13.86
CA GLY A 86 -4.90 14.27 14.76
C GLY A 86 -5.50 15.61 15.18
N THR A 87 -4.95 16.74 14.73
CA THR A 87 -5.53 18.07 14.97
C THR A 87 -6.93 18.18 14.35
N GLY A 88 -7.15 17.61 13.17
CA GLY A 88 -8.48 17.58 12.55
C GLY A 88 -9.48 16.80 13.40
N HIS A 89 -9.14 15.59 13.82
CA HIS A 89 -9.98 14.79 14.73
C HIS A 89 -10.24 15.49 16.06
N ARG A 90 -9.25 16.21 16.62
CA ARG A 90 -9.42 16.95 17.87
C ARG A 90 -10.44 18.08 17.72
N ILE A 91 -10.41 18.81 16.61
CA ILE A 91 -11.40 19.85 16.29
C ILE A 91 -12.78 19.23 16.03
N ALA A 92 -12.83 18.06 15.39
CA ALA A 92 -14.07 17.30 15.21
C ALA A 92 -14.64 16.71 16.51
N GLY A 93 -13.91 16.78 17.63
CA GLY A 93 -14.33 16.23 18.93
C GLY A 93 -13.96 14.75 19.16
N ASP A 94 -13.20 14.13 18.26
CA ASP A 94 -12.69 12.75 18.39
C ASP A 94 -11.26 12.75 18.98
N SER A 95 -11.17 13.04 20.28
CA SER A 95 -9.89 13.10 21.00
C SER A 95 -9.19 11.75 21.11
N ALA A 96 -9.95 10.65 21.12
CA ALA A 96 -9.41 9.30 21.19
C ALA A 96 -8.61 8.97 19.92
N THR A 97 -9.19 9.21 18.74
CA THR A 97 -8.49 9.03 17.47
C THR A 97 -7.34 10.01 17.31
N ALA A 98 -7.54 11.28 17.69
CA ALA A 98 -6.47 12.28 17.67
C ALA A 98 -5.21 11.82 18.43
N ASN A 99 -5.38 11.29 19.66
CA ASN A 99 -4.24 10.80 20.45
C ASN A 99 -3.59 9.55 19.86
N ARG A 100 -4.36 8.67 19.21
CA ARG A 100 -3.81 7.50 18.50
C ARG A 100 -2.96 7.92 17.30
N LEU A 101 -3.47 8.85 16.47
CA LEU A 101 -2.73 9.40 15.33
C LEU A 101 -1.44 10.08 15.78
N LEU A 102 -1.49 10.86 16.87
CA LEU A 102 -0.30 11.50 17.44
C LEU A 102 0.74 10.48 17.94
N GLY A 103 0.28 9.38 18.56
CA GLY A 103 1.18 8.30 19.00
C GLY A 103 1.87 7.60 17.83
N VAL A 104 1.13 7.33 16.75
CA VAL A 104 1.68 6.76 15.51
C VAL A 104 2.69 7.71 14.86
N GLU A 105 2.38 9.00 14.81
CA GLU A 105 3.29 10.03 14.32
C GLU A 105 4.60 10.06 15.12
N ALA A 106 4.53 10.11 16.45
CA ALA A 106 5.72 10.15 17.29
C ALA A 106 6.64 8.94 17.05
N ALA A 107 6.06 7.74 16.91
CA ALA A 107 6.80 6.53 16.57
C ALA A 107 7.45 6.63 15.17
N ALA A 108 6.71 7.15 14.19
CA ALA A 108 7.18 7.30 12.81
C ALA A 108 8.30 8.36 12.66
N VAL A 109 8.19 9.47 13.39
CA VAL A 109 9.26 10.49 13.51
C VAL A 109 10.49 9.87 14.15
N GLY A 110 10.32 9.14 15.27
CA GLY A 110 11.41 8.44 15.94
C GLY A 110 12.15 7.47 15.01
N ALA A 111 11.42 6.65 14.25
CA ALA A 111 11.99 5.75 13.25
C ALA A 111 12.77 6.50 12.16
N THR A 112 12.20 7.59 11.66
CA THR A 112 12.83 8.42 10.62
C THR A 112 14.13 9.05 11.10
N VAL A 113 14.11 9.67 12.29
CA VAL A 113 15.30 10.29 12.90
C VAL A 113 16.36 9.23 13.17
N LEU A 114 15.99 8.08 13.75
CA LEU A 114 16.93 7.00 14.02
C LEU A 114 17.60 6.49 12.74
N GLY A 115 16.81 6.27 11.68
CA GLY A 115 17.33 5.87 10.37
C GLY A 115 18.27 6.93 9.77
N GLY A 116 17.86 8.20 9.78
CA GLY A 116 18.64 9.33 9.24
C GLY A 116 19.96 9.54 9.98
N VAL A 117 19.93 9.52 11.32
CA VAL A 117 21.15 9.63 12.16
C VAL A 117 22.08 8.44 11.91
N THR A 118 21.54 7.23 11.78
CA THR A 118 22.36 6.05 11.46
C THR A 118 23.04 6.18 10.09
N LEU A 119 22.34 6.68 9.07
CA LEU A 119 22.92 6.95 7.75
C LEU A 119 24.03 8.00 7.83
N GLY A 120 23.78 9.12 8.51
CA GLY A 120 24.74 10.22 8.64
C GLY A 120 26.00 9.80 9.40
N LEU A 121 25.86 9.18 10.57
CA LEU A 121 26.99 8.75 11.41
C LEU A 121 27.80 7.62 10.78
N SER A 122 27.15 6.73 10.01
CA SER A 122 27.85 5.62 9.34
C SER A 122 28.49 6.00 8.01
N GLY A 123 28.31 7.25 7.53
CA GLY A 123 28.74 7.67 6.20
C GLY A 123 28.09 6.83 5.09
N ALA A 124 26.82 6.44 5.26
CA ALA A 124 26.10 5.53 4.37
C ALA A 124 26.84 4.20 4.13
N SER A 125 27.39 3.62 5.20
CA SER A 125 28.03 2.30 5.16
C SER A 125 27.11 1.26 4.53
N ARG A 126 27.57 0.54 3.50
CA ARG A 126 26.78 -0.48 2.77
C ARG A 126 26.09 -1.51 3.68
N LYS A 127 26.63 -1.77 4.87
CA LYS A 127 26.05 -2.72 5.85
C LYS A 127 24.85 -2.12 6.61
N LEU A 128 24.83 -0.81 6.81
CA LEU A 128 23.82 -0.10 7.58
C LEU A 128 22.85 0.69 6.70
N THR A 129 23.21 0.98 5.45
CA THR A 129 22.38 1.76 4.54
C THR A 129 21.01 1.13 4.35
N LEU A 130 20.93 -0.17 4.06
CA LEU A 130 19.65 -0.84 3.83
C LEU A 130 18.71 -0.78 5.05
N PRO A 131 19.11 -1.24 6.26
CA PRO A 131 18.22 -1.17 7.43
C PRO A 131 17.89 0.27 7.84
N ALA A 132 18.86 1.19 7.77
CA ALA A 132 18.62 2.59 8.13
C ALA A 132 17.68 3.28 7.13
N LEU A 133 17.85 3.04 5.83
CA LEU A 133 16.96 3.57 4.80
C LEU A 133 15.56 2.95 4.90
N THR A 134 15.45 1.67 5.27
CA THR A 134 14.16 1.03 5.56
C THR A 134 13.40 1.76 6.67
N LEU A 135 14.09 2.14 7.75
CA LEU A 135 13.50 2.93 8.84
C LEU A 135 13.06 4.32 8.38
N VAL A 136 13.90 5.01 7.59
CA VAL A 136 13.57 6.32 7.03
C VAL A 136 12.34 6.25 6.13
N VAL A 137 12.30 5.29 5.20
CA VAL A 137 11.18 5.11 4.27
C VAL A 137 9.91 4.72 5.02
N ALA A 138 9.98 3.75 5.93
CA ALA A 138 8.82 3.32 6.71
C ALA A 138 8.27 4.45 7.59
N GLY A 139 9.13 5.18 8.30
CA GLY A 139 8.74 6.31 9.14
C GLY A 139 8.14 7.46 8.33
N THR A 140 8.82 7.89 7.26
CA THR A 140 8.33 8.97 6.38
C THR A 140 6.99 8.60 5.73
N SER A 141 6.87 7.37 5.24
CA SER A 141 5.60 6.88 4.67
C SER A 141 4.49 6.88 5.70
N THR A 142 4.77 6.44 6.92
CA THR A 142 3.78 6.40 8.02
C THR A 142 3.33 7.81 8.41
N ILE A 143 4.23 8.80 8.48
CA ILE A 143 3.89 10.22 8.71
C ILE A 143 2.88 10.69 7.65
N LEU A 144 3.17 10.48 6.36
CA LEU A 144 2.29 10.93 5.27
C LEU A 144 0.95 10.20 5.23
N LEU A 145 0.93 8.89 5.50
CA LEU A 145 -0.30 8.11 5.59
C LEU A 145 -1.17 8.54 6.77
N ASN A 146 -0.53 8.87 7.91
CA ASN A 146 -1.20 9.34 9.12
C ASN A 146 -1.81 10.74 8.91
N TRP A 147 -1.11 11.61 8.17
CA TRP A 147 -1.64 12.90 7.72
C TRP A 147 -2.91 12.74 6.88
N ALA A 148 -2.84 11.87 5.86
CA ALA A 148 -3.98 11.59 4.98
C ALA A 148 -5.17 10.99 5.76
N ALA A 149 -4.90 10.14 6.75
CA ALA A 149 -5.93 9.59 7.64
C ALA A 149 -6.62 10.68 8.48
N ASP A 150 -5.86 11.65 9.01
CA ASP A 150 -6.44 12.78 9.75
C ASP A 150 -7.38 13.61 8.87
N ILE A 151 -6.94 13.95 7.65
CA ILE A 151 -7.76 14.68 6.66
C ILE A 151 -9.03 13.90 6.34
N TYR A 152 -8.91 12.60 6.04
CA TYR A 152 -10.05 11.75 5.67
C TYR A 152 -11.10 11.69 6.77
N GLY A 153 -10.71 11.37 8.01
CA GLY A 153 -11.65 11.24 9.12
C GLY A 153 -12.25 12.59 9.52
N ALA A 154 -11.44 13.65 9.56
CA ALA A 154 -11.90 15.01 9.87
C ALA A 154 -12.88 15.56 8.82
N ALA A 155 -12.70 15.20 7.54
CA ALA A 155 -13.59 15.58 6.44
C ALA A 155 -14.92 14.79 6.41
N GLY A 156 -15.07 13.76 7.25
CA GLY A 156 -16.28 12.92 7.28
C GLY A 156 -16.26 11.77 6.28
N GLY A 157 -15.07 11.33 5.87
CA GLY A 157 -14.86 10.19 4.96
C GLY A 157 -15.72 8.96 5.24
N PRO A 158 -15.90 8.50 6.50
CA PRO A 158 -16.75 7.35 6.80
C PRO A 158 -18.20 7.46 6.35
N GLY A 159 -18.74 8.67 6.18
CA GLY A 159 -20.12 8.89 5.73
C GLY A 159 -20.34 8.68 4.24
N ILE A 160 -19.26 8.62 3.44
CA ILE A 160 -19.32 8.47 1.97
C ILE A 160 -18.52 7.26 1.46
N ALA A 161 -17.83 6.55 2.36
CA ALA A 161 -16.93 5.49 1.97
C ALA A 161 -17.63 4.16 1.78
N GLY A 162 -17.14 3.41 0.81
CA GLY A 162 -17.59 2.06 0.51
C GLY A 162 -17.01 1.00 1.43
N ALA A 163 -17.19 -0.25 1.00
CA ALA A 163 -16.63 -1.42 1.69
C ALA A 163 -15.54 -2.12 0.86
N PRO A 164 -14.58 -2.81 1.50
CA PRO A 164 -13.61 -3.62 0.78
C PRO A 164 -14.27 -4.72 -0.04
N THR A 165 -13.76 -4.95 -1.25
CA THR A 165 -14.11 -6.16 -2.02
C THR A 165 -13.31 -7.34 -1.47
N LEU A 166 -13.95 -8.17 -0.66
CA LEU A 166 -13.35 -9.33 0.01
C LEU A 166 -13.34 -10.57 -0.89
N ALA A 167 -14.31 -10.60 -1.81
CA ALA A 167 -14.55 -11.64 -2.78
C ALA A 167 -13.80 -11.32 -4.08
N LEU A 168 -12.53 -11.70 -4.17
CA LEU A 168 -11.73 -11.45 -5.37
C LEU A 168 -11.91 -12.60 -6.37
N PRO A 169 -12.05 -12.30 -7.68
CA PRO A 169 -12.23 -13.32 -8.72
C PRO A 169 -11.00 -14.23 -8.82
N ALA A 170 -11.24 -15.50 -9.13
CA ALA A 170 -10.19 -16.50 -9.32
C ALA A 170 -9.31 -16.16 -10.53
N LEU A 171 -9.90 -15.64 -11.59
CA LEU A 171 -9.21 -15.19 -12.80
C LEU A 171 -9.77 -13.84 -13.26
N GLU A 172 -8.87 -12.96 -13.69
CA GLU A 172 -9.21 -11.64 -14.19
C GLU A 172 -8.34 -11.31 -15.40
N ALA A 173 -8.94 -10.75 -16.44
CA ALA A 173 -8.26 -10.23 -17.61
C ALA A 173 -8.49 -8.72 -17.71
N GLU A 174 -7.49 -7.99 -18.20
CA GLU A 174 -7.52 -6.55 -18.38
C GLU A 174 -7.01 -6.18 -19.78
N LEU A 175 -7.71 -5.27 -20.45
CA LEU A 175 -7.25 -4.62 -21.67
C LEU A 175 -7.24 -3.11 -21.40
N SER A 176 -6.08 -2.50 -21.56
CA SER A 176 -5.86 -1.10 -21.21
C SER A 176 -5.15 -0.35 -22.33
N TYR A 177 -5.49 0.94 -22.43
CA TYR A 177 -4.75 1.91 -23.22
C TYR A 177 -3.97 2.80 -22.25
N LEU A 178 -2.70 3.06 -22.56
CA LEU A 178 -1.81 3.88 -21.75
C LEU A 178 -1.13 4.92 -22.64
N ALA A 179 -1.33 6.19 -22.32
CA ALA A 179 -0.58 7.31 -22.88
C ALA A 179 0.59 7.65 -21.95
N VAL A 180 1.79 7.78 -22.52
CA VAL A 180 3.03 8.13 -21.84
C VAL A 180 3.61 9.38 -22.50
N ALA A 181 3.90 10.40 -21.70
CA ALA A 181 4.59 11.60 -22.14
C ALA A 181 5.95 11.67 -21.45
N GLU A 182 6.99 11.19 -22.12
CA GLU A 182 8.38 11.16 -21.65
C GLU A 182 9.26 11.91 -22.66
N PRO A 183 9.89 13.05 -22.27
CA PRO A 183 10.72 13.84 -23.18
C PRO A 183 11.90 13.08 -23.82
N GLN A 184 12.38 12.01 -23.19
CA GLN A 184 13.56 11.27 -23.65
C GLN A 184 13.26 10.24 -24.75
N PHE A 185 12.02 9.78 -24.89
CA PHE A 185 11.65 8.71 -25.80
C PHE A 185 10.55 9.12 -26.77
N ALA A 186 10.57 8.54 -27.98
CA ALA A 186 9.63 8.90 -29.04
C ALA A 186 8.27 8.18 -28.96
N TYR A 187 8.18 7.10 -28.19
CA TYR A 187 6.96 6.32 -28.04
C TYR A 187 6.02 6.92 -27.00
N THR A 188 4.71 6.90 -27.30
CA THR A 188 3.70 7.63 -26.53
C THR A 188 2.46 6.81 -26.22
N HIS A 189 2.16 5.78 -27.01
CA HIS A 189 0.89 5.07 -26.93
C HIS A 189 1.13 3.57 -26.77
N PHE A 190 0.54 2.98 -25.73
CA PHE A 190 0.67 1.55 -25.45
C PHE A 190 -0.70 0.88 -25.38
N ALA A 191 -0.78 -0.31 -25.98
CA ALA A 191 -1.81 -1.29 -25.68
C ALA A 191 -1.27 -2.25 -24.60
N VAL A 192 -2.04 -2.44 -23.53
CA VAL A 192 -1.65 -3.25 -22.38
C VAL A 192 -2.64 -4.39 -22.18
N LEU A 193 -2.13 -5.62 -22.12
CA LEU A 193 -2.89 -6.84 -21.85
C LEU A 193 -2.46 -7.41 -20.50
N GLY A 194 -3.40 -7.53 -19.57
CA GLY A 194 -3.18 -8.08 -18.25
C GLY A 194 -3.98 -9.35 -18.01
N ALA A 195 -3.41 -10.28 -17.24
CA ALA A 195 -4.12 -11.42 -16.68
C ALA A 195 -3.65 -11.66 -15.23
N SER A 196 -4.57 -11.95 -14.32
CA SER A 196 -4.24 -12.30 -12.94
C SER A 196 -5.05 -13.50 -12.45
N MET A 197 -4.40 -14.37 -11.69
CA MET A 197 -4.99 -15.57 -11.12
C MET A 197 -4.79 -15.58 -9.61
N ARG A 198 -5.81 -16.04 -8.88
CA ARG A 198 -5.80 -16.18 -7.42
C ARG A 198 -6.24 -17.58 -7.02
N ARG A 199 -5.49 -18.22 -6.14
CA ARG A 199 -5.81 -19.54 -5.60
C ARG A 199 -5.32 -19.67 -4.16
N GLY A 200 -6.25 -19.76 -3.22
CA GLY A 200 -5.95 -19.81 -1.79
C GLY A 200 -5.05 -18.63 -1.36
N ARG A 201 -3.85 -18.92 -0.85
CA ARG A 201 -2.87 -17.91 -0.42
C ARG A 201 -1.96 -17.38 -1.52
N TRP A 202 -2.12 -17.85 -2.75
CA TRP A 202 -1.27 -17.46 -3.86
C TRP A 202 -2.05 -16.56 -4.83
N HIS A 203 -1.37 -15.55 -5.34
CA HIS A 203 -1.83 -14.82 -6.50
C HIS A 203 -0.67 -14.62 -7.48
N GLY A 204 -0.98 -14.60 -8.77
CA GLY A 204 0.00 -14.35 -9.81
C GLY A 204 -0.61 -13.54 -10.94
N GLY A 205 0.23 -13.01 -11.81
CA GLY A 205 -0.23 -12.27 -12.97
C GLY A 205 0.83 -12.13 -14.05
N ALA A 206 0.37 -11.76 -15.22
CA ALA A 206 1.18 -11.42 -16.38
C ALA A 206 0.63 -10.13 -17.00
N GLU A 207 1.53 -9.27 -17.46
CA GLU A 207 1.20 -8.02 -18.14
C GLU A 207 2.11 -7.85 -19.36
N LEU A 208 1.52 -7.57 -20.52
CA LEU A 208 2.22 -7.25 -21.75
C LEU A 208 1.83 -5.85 -22.20
N ALA A 209 2.78 -4.93 -22.25
CA ALA A 209 2.62 -3.62 -22.84
C ALA A 209 3.35 -3.58 -24.20
N VAL A 210 2.66 -3.14 -25.24
CA VAL A 210 3.20 -2.99 -26.60
C VAL A 210 2.97 -1.57 -27.06
N ALA A 211 4.05 -0.87 -27.41
CA ALA A 211 3.95 0.43 -28.03
C ALA A 211 3.26 0.30 -29.40
N MET A 212 2.36 1.23 -29.69
CA MET A 212 1.60 1.28 -30.94
C MET A 212 2.33 2.06 -32.03
N ASP A 213 3.36 2.81 -31.63
CA ASP A 213 4.12 3.77 -32.44
C ASP A 213 5.63 3.45 -32.50
N ASP A 214 6.09 2.39 -31.84
CA ASP A 214 7.49 1.95 -31.84
C ASP A 214 7.58 0.43 -31.58
N ASP A 215 8.76 -0.15 -31.77
CA ASP A 215 9.08 -1.53 -31.38
C ASP A 215 9.46 -1.67 -29.89
N ASN A 216 8.78 -0.91 -29.04
CA ASN A 216 8.94 -0.95 -27.59
C ASN A 216 7.94 -1.93 -26.97
N GLN A 217 8.44 -2.89 -26.20
CA GLN A 217 7.63 -3.95 -25.61
C GLN A 217 8.09 -4.29 -24.20
N ARG A 218 7.15 -4.48 -23.29
CA ARG A 218 7.42 -4.86 -21.90
C ARG A 218 6.54 -6.04 -21.49
N LEU A 219 7.17 -7.09 -20.99
CA LEU A 219 6.50 -8.22 -20.35
C LEU A 219 6.83 -8.22 -18.86
N ARG A 220 5.82 -8.25 -18.00
CA ARG A 220 5.96 -8.44 -16.55
C ARG A 220 5.25 -9.72 -16.14
N LEU A 221 5.89 -10.52 -15.30
CA LEU A 221 5.35 -11.71 -14.66
C LEU A 221 5.51 -11.56 -13.15
N GLY A 222 4.45 -11.80 -12.39
CA GLY A 222 4.43 -11.59 -10.96
C GLY A 222 3.80 -12.75 -10.21
N GLY A 223 4.31 -13.03 -9.02
CA GLY A 223 3.77 -14.02 -8.10
C GLY A 223 3.88 -13.56 -6.66
N ALA A 224 2.89 -13.89 -5.85
CA ALA A 224 2.83 -13.49 -4.45
C ALA A 224 2.22 -14.57 -3.57
N ARG A 225 2.67 -14.58 -2.32
CA ARG A 225 2.13 -15.41 -1.25
C ARG A 225 1.62 -14.55 -0.11
N ARG A 226 0.36 -14.76 0.25
CA ARG A 226 -0.28 -14.19 1.43
C ARG A 226 0.24 -14.80 2.72
N LEU A 227 0.98 -14.00 3.48
CA LEU A 227 1.49 -14.33 4.81
C LEU A 227 0.42 -14.08 5.87
N ARG A 228 -0.30 -12.95 5.78
CA ARG A 228 -1.41 -12.57 6.69
C ARG A 228 -2.58 -11.94 5.94
N GLY A 229 -3.77 -11.97 6.56
CA GLY A 229 -5.03 -11.55 5.94
C GLY A 229 -5.80 -12.74 5.34
N ARG A 230 -7.01 -12.48 4.86
CA ARG A 230 -7.87 -13.50 4.26
C ARG A 230 -7.23 -14.10 3.00
N ALA A 231 -7.36 -15.42 2.85
CA ALA A 231 -7.02 -16.12 1.62
C ALA A 231 -7.98 -15.70 0.50
N HIS A 232 -7.52 -15.78 -0.75
CA HIS A 232 -8.34 -15.50 -1.91
C HIS A 232 -9.42 -16.59 -2.08
N GLN A 233 -10.59 -16.18 -2.57
CA GLN A 233 -11.89 -16.83 -2.33
C GLN A 233 -12.09 -18.22 -2.96
N SER A 234 -11.14 -18.78 -3.71
CA SER A 234 -11.34 -20.07 -4.41
C SER A 234 -11.71 -21.23 -3.48
N ASP A 235 -11.37 -21.15 -2.20
CA ASP A 235 -11.60 -22.23 -1.23
C ASP A 235 -12.88 -22.03 -0.39
N ALA A 236 -13.52 -20.86 -0.46
CA ALA A 236 -14.70 -20.52 0.35
C ALA A 236 -15.99 -21.24 -0.10
N VAL A 237 -16.00 -21.82 -1.30
CA VAL A 237 -17.14 -22.57 -1.85
C VAL A 237 -17.20 -24.02 -1.30
N ALA A 238 -16.14 -24.52 -0.67
CA ALA A 238 -16.08 -25.88 -0.14
C ALA A 238 -16.35 -25.94 1.38
N GLY A 239 -17.60 -25.65 1.80
CA GLY A 239 -18.19 -26.19 3.03
C GLY A 239 -17.64 -25.77 4.40
N ARG A 240 -16.68 -24.84 4.51
CA ARG A 240 -16.17 -24.29 5.80
C ARG A 240 -16.60 -22.84 6.06
N ALA A 241 -17.80 -22.45 5.62
CA ALA A 241 -18.31 -21.10 5.85
C ALA A 241 -18.54 -20.78 7.35
N ASP A 242 -18.80 -21.79 8.18
CA ASP A 242 -19.11 -21.59 9.59
C ASP A 242 -17.87 -21.34 10.47
N GLU A 243 -16.67 -21.79 10.06
CA GLU A 243 -15.43 -21.57 10.84
C GLU A 243 -14.88 -20.14 10.69
N TYR A 244 -15.40 -19.36 9.73
CA TYR A 244 -14.99 -17.97 9.47
C TYR A 244 -16.02 -16.92 9.90
N ARG A 245 -17.15 -17.34 10.49
CA ARG A 245 -18.21 -16.43 10.97
C ARG A 245 -17.80 -15.61 12.19
N ASP A 246 -16.91 -16.13 13.03
CA ASP A 246 -16.49 -15.46 14.27
C ASP A 246 -15.37 -14.42 14.10
N ALA A 247 -14.82 -14.25 12.89
CA ALA A 247 -13.88 -13.16 12.59
C ALA A 247 -14.65 -11.88 12.20
N ALA A 248 -15.22 -11.21 13.21
CA ALA A 248 -16.10 -10.04 13.14
C ALA A 248 -15.48 -8.74 12.58
N VAL A 249 -14.37 -8.80 11.83
CA VAL A 249 -13.95 -7.69 10.97
C VAL A 249 -13.69 -8.25 9.57
N ALA A 250 -14.66 -8.03 8.69
CA ALA A 250 -14.55 -8.34 7.28
C ALA A 250 -13.74 -7.23 6.58
N ASP A 251 -12.44 -7.15 6.87
CA ASP A 251 -11.55 -6.12 6.33
C ASP A 251 -10.64 -6.62 5.20
N GLY A 252 -10.14 -5.67 4.41
CA GLY A 252 -9.23 -5.87 3.29
C GLY A 252 -7.75 -5.90 3.67
N SER A 253 -7.39 -6.02 4.95
CA SER A 253 -5.99 -5.96 5.39
C SER A 253 -5.22 -7.23 5.02
N PHE A 254 -3.95 -7.07 4.65
CA PHE A 254 -3.09 -8.19 4.30
C PHE A 254 -1.60 -7.91 4.42
N LEU A 255 -0.82 -8.98 4.38
CA LEU A 255 0.63 -8.96 4.17
C LEU A 255 1.02 -10.04 3.16
N ASP A 256 1.72 -9.62 2.11
CA ASP A 256 2.24 -10.46 1.04
C ASP A 256 3.76 -10.44 0.97
N LEU A 257 4.33 -11.55 0.53
CA LEU A 257 5.65 -11.62 -0.07
C LEU A 257 5.49 -11.77 -1.58
N ARG A 258 6.13 -10.90 -2.36
CA ARG A 258 6.00 -10.78 -3.82
C ARG A 258 7.34 -10.97 -4.52
N LEU A 259 7.31 -11.66 -5.65
CA LEU A 259 8.40 -11.80 -6.60
C LEU A 259 7.89 -11.39 -7.98
N ASP A 260 8.54 -10.40 -8.59
CA ASP A 260 8.24 -9.95 -9.94
C ASP A 260 9.47 -10.10 -10.84
N LEU A 261 9.22 -10.41 -12.11
CA LEU A 261 10.21 -10.48 -13.17
C LEU A 261 9.69 -9.64 -14.35
N SER A 262 10.54 -8.84 -14.97
CA SER A 262 10.15 -8.12 -16.19
C SER A 262 11.26 -8.04 -17.21
N GLY A 263 10.89 -8.20 -18.48
CA GLY A 263 11.73 -7.91 -19.64
C GLY A 263 11.18 -6.72 -20.40
N HIS A 264 12.02 -5.75 -20.73
CA HIS A 264 11.63 -4.56 -21.48
C HIS A 264 12.60 -4.37 -22.64
N ARG A 265 12.10 -4.37 -23.87
CA ARG A 265 12.85 -4.03 -25.07
C ARG A 265 12.51 -2.60 -25.50
N PHE A 266 13.56 -1.80 -25.71
CA PHE A 266 13.48 -0.45 -26.26
C PHE A 266 13.93 -0.55 -27.72
N GLY A 267 12.96 -0.66 -28.63
CA GLY A 267 13.21 -1.00 -30.03
C GLY A 267 14.12 0.01 -30.73
N SER A 268 13.67 1.26 -30.81
CA SER A 268 14.42 2.34 -31.45
C SER A 268 15.72 2.72 -30.75
N ASP A 269 15.84 2.43 -29.45
CA ASP A 269 17.04 2.75 -28.66
C ASP A 269 18.06 1.60 -28.59
N GLU A 270 17.76 0.47 -29.22
CA GLU A 270 18.64 -0.70 -29.34
C GLU A 270 19.15 -1.26 -27.99
N PHE A 271 18.34 -1.20 -26.93
CA PHE A 271 18.68 -1.86 -25.65
C PHE A 271 17.50 -2.62 -25.04
N ALA A 272 17.81 -3.51 -24.11
CA ALA A 272 16.84 -4.27 -23.35
C ALA A 272 17.23 -4.36 -21.88
N LEU A 273 16.22 -4.37 -21.02
CA LEU A 273 16.35 -4.53 -19.58
C LEU A 273 15.70 -5.84 -19.15
N LEU A 274 16.39 -6.59 -18.30
CA LEU A 274 15.81 -7.70 -17.54
C LEU A 274 15.86 -7.37 -16.06
N ARG A 275 14.76 -7.57 -15.36
CA ARG A 275 14.63 -7.22 -13.94
C ARG A 275 14.04 -8.35 -13.11
N GLY A 276 14.51 -8.43 -11.87
CA GLY A 276 13.85 -9.15 -10.79
C GLY A 276 13.64 -8.27 -9.57
N GLU A 277 12.46 -8.37 -8.95
CA GLU A 277 12.06 -7.60 -7.78
C GLU A 277 11.52 -8.55 -6.69
N LEU A 278 11.96 -8.37 -5.45
CA LEU A 278 11.45 -9.09 -4.27
C LEU A 278 10.93 -8.06 -3.26
N LEU A 279 9.64 -8.13 -2.91
CA LEU A 279 9.00 -7.13 -2.05
C LEU A 279 8.14 -7.78 -0.96
N ALA A 280 8.11 -7.15 0.22
CA ALA A 280 7.04 -7.32 1.18
C ALA A 280 6.03 -6.19 1.00
N ALA A 281 4.74 -6.52 0.88
CA ALA A 281 3.68 -5.54 0.66
C ALA A 281 2.53 -5.77 1.64
N GLY A 282 2.12 -4.72 2.33
CA GLY A 282 1.03 -4.75 3.30
C GLY A 282 -0.05 -3.74 2.97
N ARG A 283 -1.29 -4.10 3.31
CA ARG A 283 -2.43 -3.19 3.39
C ARG A 283 -3.04 -3.29 4.78
N LEU A 284 -3.42 -2.16 5.34
CA LEU A 284 -4.13 -2.06 6.62
C LEU A 284 -5.40 -1.23 6.41
N ASP A 285 -6.55 -1.83 6.69
CA ASP A 285 -7.81 -1.08 6.78
C ASP A 285 -7.79 -0.24 8.07
N LEU A 286 -8.04 1.05 7.93
CA LEU A 286 -7.81 2.01 9.01
C LEU A 286 -8.88 1.97 10.11
N VAL A 287 -9.94 1.18 9.92
CA VAL A 287 -10.91 0.86 10.98
C VAL A 287 -10.23 0.23 12.21
N HIS A 288 -9.10 -0.45 12.02
CA HIS A 288 -8.27 -1.01 13.10
C HIS A 288 -7.58 0.08 13.94
N LEU A 289 -7.33 1.24 13.34
CA LEU A 289 -6.75 2.38 14.04
C LEU A 289 -7.84 3.16 14.77
N ALA A 290 -8.95 3.46 14.09
CA ALA A 290 -10.11 4.12 14.67
C ALA A 290 -11.41 3.91 13.87
N PRO A 291 -12.60 3.86 14.51
CA PRO A 291 -13.87 3.78 13.81
C PRO A 291 -14.15 4.94 12.83
N SER A 292 -13.65 6.15 13.14
CA SER A 292 -13.73 7.35 12.29
C SER A 292 -12.87 7.28 11.02
N LEU A 293 -12.13 6.18 10.82
CA LEU A 293 -11.34 5.91 9.62
C LEU A 293 -11.89 4.74 8.80
N ARG A 294 -13.10 4.24 9.13
CA ARG A 294 -13.78 3.20 8.35
C ARG A 294 -13.89 3.61 6.88
N GLY A 295 -13.64 2.66 5.99
CA GLY A 295 -13.73 2.87 4.54
C GLY A 295 -12.44 3.39 3.90
N ALA A 296 -11.41 3.68 4.69
CA ALA A 296 -10.06 3.99 4.21
C ALA A 296 -9.07 2.85 4.53
N PHE A 297 -7.99 2.81 3.76
CA PHE A 297 -6.89 1.87 3.94
C PHE A 297 -5.54 2.56 3.66
N ALA A 298 -4.50 2.02 4.27
CA ALA A 298 -3.11 2.39 4.03
C ALA A 298 -2.33 1.21 3.46
N GLU A 299 -1.41 1.48 2.54
CA GLU A 299 -0.52 0.50 1.94
C GLU A 299 0.94 0.89 2.17
N LEU A 300 1.78 -0.11 2.40
CA LEU A 300 3.23 0.03 2.48
C LEU A 300 3.88 -1.16 1.77
N SER A 301 4.92 -0.90 0.99
CA SER A 301 5.73 -1.91 0.34
C SER A 301 7.21 -1.56 0.41
N LEU A 302 8.04 -2.57 0.64
CA LEU A 302 9.48 -2.46 0.77
C LEU A 302 10.15 -3.69 0.17
N GLY A 303 11.21 -3.49 -0.60
CA GLY A 303 11.84 -4.59 -1.32
C GLY A 303 13.19 -4.26 -1.92
N LEU A 304 13.70 -5.19 -2.72
CA LEU A 304 14.96 -5.07 -3.44
C LEU A 304 14.73 -5.38 -4.92
N GLY A 305 15.33 -4.59 -5.79
CA GLY A 305 15.36 -4.82 -7.23
C GLY A 305 16.78 -5.11 -7.71
N LEU A 306 16.86 -5.91 -8.77
CA LEU A 306 18.06 -6.12 -9.57
C LEU A 306 17.67 -5.95 -11.04
N GLU A 307 18.45 -5.17 -11.78
CA GLU A 307 18.34 -5.03 -13.23
C GLU A 307 19.63 -5.40 -13.92
N LEU A 308 19.46 -5.93 -15.12
CA LEU A 308 20.51 -6.30 -16.04
C LEU A 308 20.20 -5.59 -17.36
N ALA A 309 21.01 -4.60 -17.70
CA ALA A 309 20.94 -3.92 -18.99
C ALA A 309 21.76 -4.68 -20.05
N GLY A 310 21.20 -4.84 -21.25
CA GLY A 310 21.86 -5.40 -22.41
C GLY A 310 21.73 -4.47 -23.61
N TYR A 311 22.86 -4.13 -24.24
CA TYR A 311 22.94 -3.26 -25.41
C TYR A 311 23.01 -4.11 -26.68
N LEU A 312 22.08 -3.91 -27.60
CA LEU A 312 22.14 -4.51 -28.93
C LEU A 312 23.19 -3.72 -29.76
N GLY A 313 23.93 -4.39 -30.63
CA GLY A 313 24.92 -3.74 -31.51
C GLY A 313 26.34 -3.57 -30.95
N VAL A 314 26.55 -3.56 -29.63
CA VAL A 314 27.90 -3.57 -29.04
C VAL A 314 28.38 -5.02 -28.93
N GLY A 315 29.45 -5.38 -29.65
CA GLY A 315 29.99 -6.76 -29.77
C GLY A 315 30.42 -7.46 -28.48
N HIS A 316 30.18 -6.86 -27.32
CA HIS A 316 30.35 -7.47 -26.00
C HIS A 316 29.03 -7.40 -25.24
N ARG A 317 28.48 -8.59 -24.91
CA ARG A 317 27.34 -8.77 -23.99
C ARG A 317 27.78 -8.43 -22.55
N ALA A 318 28.18 -7.20 -22.30
CA ALA A 318 28.35 -6.70 -20.95
C ALA A 318 26.96 -6.52 -20.35
N LEU A 319 26.60 -7.38 -19.40
CA LEU A 319 25.46 -7.14 -18.53
C LEU A 319 25.94 -6.16 -17.45
N ASP A 320 25.26 -5.04 -17.32
CA ASP A 320 25.53 -4.07 -16.26
C ASP A 320 24.51 -4.25 -15.13
N PRO A 321 24.87 -4.93 -14.02
CA PRO A 321 23.95 -5.17 -12.93
C PRO A 321 23.82 -3.92 -12.05
N THR A 322 22.59 -3.46 -11.86
CA THR A 322 22.27 -2.40 -10.89
C THR A 322 21.29 -2.92 -9.86
N ASP A 323 21.60 -2.73 -8.57
CA ASP A 323 20.69 -3.00 -7.46
C ASP A 323 20.03 -1.71 -6.97
N TRP A 324 18.79 -1.84 -6.46
CA TRP A 324 18.12 -0.71 -5.84
C TRP A 324 17.14 -1.13 -4.76
N LEU A 325 16.84 -0.17 -3.88
CA LEU A 325 15.77 -0.29 -2.91
C LEU A 325 14.44 -0.01 -3.59
N LEU A 326 13.47 -0.90 -3.38
CA LEU A 326 12.07 -0.66 -3.74
C LEU A 326 11.35 -0.16 -2.50
N GLY A 327 10.52 0.86 -2.67
CA GLY A 327 9.69 1.41 -1.62
C GLY A 327 8.43 2.01 -2.20
N GLY A 328 7.31 1.86 -1.53
CA GLY A 328 6.07 2.48 -1.99
C GLY A 328 5.06 2.53 -0.87
N PHE A 329 4.22 3.55 -0.90
CA PHE A 329 3.12 3.68 0.04
C PHE A 329 1.90 4.25 -0.66
N GLY A 330 0.72 4.02 -0.09
CA GLY A 330 -0.51 4.56 -0.65
C GLY A 330 -1.61 4.72 0.37
N PHE A 331 -2.40 5.77 0.21
CA PHE A 331 -3.63 5.99 0.95
C PHE A 331 -4.80 5.78 0.01
N GLY A 332 -5.78 4.99 0.42
CA GLY A 332 -6.94 4.73 -0.42
C GLY A 332 -8.25 4.71 0.33
N VAL A 333 -9.32 4.82 -0.44
CA VAL A 333 -10.69 4.79 0.02
C VAL A 333 -11.47 3.77 -0.81
N TYR A 334 -12.36 3.04 -0.16
CA TYR A 334 -13.30 2.15 -0.82
C TYR A 334 -14.46 2.95 -1.41
N LEU A 335 -14.98 2.49 -2.54
CA LEU A 335 -16.08 3.12 -3.26
C LEU A 335 -17.27 2.15 -3.33
N GLY A 336 -18.48 2.67 -3.15
CA GLY A 336 -19.74 1.92 -3.30
C GLY A 336 -19.96 0.83 -2.26
N GLU A 337 -21.15 0.25 -2.29
CA GLU A 337 -21.53 -0.82 -1.36
C GLU A 337 -21.57 -2.17 -2.07
N PRO A 338 -21.23 -3.28 -1.39
CA PRO A 338 -21.39 -4.60 -1.98
C PRO A 338 -22.84 -4.81 -2.39
N SER A 339 -23.04 -5.21 -3.65
CA SER A 339 -24.34 -5.61 -4.16
C SER A 339 -24.94 -6.70 -3.27
N GLY A 340 -25.99 -6.37 -2.52
CA GLY A 340 -26.67 -7.29 -1.58
C GLY A 340 -26.73 -6.83 -0.11
N ALA A 341 -26.19 -5.67 0.24
CA ALA A 341 -26.24 -5.14 1.62
C ALA A 341 -27.54 -4.41 2.00
N GLY A 342 -28.46 -4.20 1.05
CA GLY A 342 -29.77 -3.61 1.34
C GLY A 342 -30.75 -4.63 1.91
N GLU A 343 -31.27 -4.38 3.12
CA GLU A 343 -32.26 -5.23 3.82
C GLU A 343 -33.53 -5.51 2.98
N ASP A 344 -33.84 -4.67 1.99
CA ASP A 344 -35.08 -4.75 1.21
C ASP A 344 -34.95 -5.49 -0.13
N GLY A 345 -33.79 -6.09 -0.45
CA GLY A 345 -33.62 -6.93 -1.66
C GLY A 345 -33.83 -6.24 -3.02
N ALA A 346 -34.17 -4.94 -3.03
CA ALA A 346 -34.49 -4.15 -4.22
C ALA A 346 -33.39 -3.15 -4.61
N GLY A 347 -32.33 -3.03 -3.81
CA GLY A 347 -31.18 -2.19 -4.13
C GLY A 347 -30.34 -2.81 -5.23
N ALA A 348 -30.50 -2.33 -6.47
CA ALA A 348 -29.52 -2.55 -7.54
C ALA A 348 -28.15 -2.11 -6.99
N GLY A 349 -27.29 -3.08 -6.67
CA GLY A 349 -26.02 -2.81 -6.02
C GLY A 349 -25.24 -1.74 -6.77
N THR A 350 -24.89 -0.66 -6.06
CA THR A 350 -23.97 0.33 -6.58
C THR A 350 -22.62 -0.37 -6.74
N GLY A 351 -21.96 -0.24 -7.89
CA GLY A 351 -20.70 -0.95 -8.12
C GLY A 351 -19.68 -0.72 -7.00
N THR A 352 -18.81 -1.69 -6.75
CA THR A 352 -17.76 -1.58 -5.71
C THR A 352 -16.44 -1.16 -6.32
N GLY A 353 -15.59 -0.49 -5.56
CA GLY A 353 -14.31 -0.05 -6.06
C GLY A 353 -13.34 0.42 -4.98
N ALA A 354 -12.21 0.93 -5.44
CA ALA A 354 -11.26 1.62 -4.59
C ALA A 354 -10.55 2.71 -5.39
N LEU A 355 -10.29 3.84 -4.74
CA LEU A 355 -9.41 4.89 -5.24
C LEU A 355 -8.19 4.95 -4.33
N ARG A 356 -6.99 5.06 -4.92
CA ARG A 356 -5.73 5.08 -4.18
C ARG A 356 -4.82 6.17 -4.71
N LEU A 357 -4.37 7.04 -3.80
CA LEU A 357 -3.22 7.92 -4.00
C LEU A 357 -1.98 7.14 -3.59
N PHE A 358 -0.93 7.15 -4.40
CA PHE A 358 0.28 6.38 -4.11
C PHE A 358 1.56 7.12 -4.47
N TYR A 359 2.62 6.69 -3.81
CA TYR A 359 4.01 6.95 -4.14
C TYR A 359 4.71 5.64 -4.45
N ASP A 360 5.47 5.60 -5.53
CA ASP A 360 6.28 4.45 -5.95
C ASP A 360 7.73 4.88 -6.18
N HIS A 361 8.63 4.39 -5.34
CA HIS A 361 10.08 4.56 -5.44
C HIS A 361 10.68 3.52 -6.39
N SER A 362 10.12 3.43 -7.59
CA SER A 362 10.73 2.72 -8.72
C SER A 362 11.17 3.75 -9.76
N ARG A 363 12.38 3.57 -10.30
CA ARG A 363 12.96 4.49 -11.30
C ARG A 363 12.64 4.11 -12.73
N ASP A 364 12.09 2.93 -12.92
CA ASP A 364 12.02 2.29 -14.22
C ASP A 364 10.61 1.73 -14.51
N ALA A 365 9.61 2.21 -13.76
CA ALA A 365 8.26 2.25 -14.29
C ALA A 365 8.24 3.20 -15.51
N PHE A 366 7.21 3.11 -16.34
CA PHE A 366 7.03 4.07 -17.44
C PHE A 366 7.05 5.54 -16.96
N ALA A 367 6.69 5.79 -15.69
CA ALA A 367 6.75 7.11 -15.08
C ALA A 367 8.14 7.62 -14.77
N GLY A 368 9.09 6.70 -14.56
CA GLY A 368 10.36 7.00 -13.92
C GLY A 368 10.24 7.64 -12.54
N GLY A 369 11.37 8.12 -12.03
CA GLY A 369 11.43 8.96 -10.84
C GLY A 369 11.35 10.45 -11.19
N LEU A 370 10.76 11.27 -10.33
CA LEU A 370 10.69 12.73 -10.53
C LEU A 370 12.09 13.32 -10.79
N ALA A 371 12.19 14.11 -11.86
CA ALA A 371 13.37 14.92 -12.16
C ALA A 371 13.26 16.26 -11.42
N VAL A 372 14.16 16.52 -10.46
CA VAL A 372 14.26 17.81 -9.78
C VAL A 372 15.39 18.62 -10.41
N PRO A 373 15.08 19.75 -11.09
CA PRO A 373 16.11 20.62 -11.67
C PRO A 373 17.15 21.01 -10.61
N GLY A 374 18.44 20.80 -10.90
CA GLY A 374 19.53 21.25 -10.03
C GLY A 374 20.20 20.18 -9.16
N GLY A 375 20.02 18.87 -9.42
CA GLY A 375 20.99 17.87 -8.97
C GLY A 375 20.45 16.61 -8.29
N ALA A 376 19.14 16.36 -8.34
CA ALA A 376 18.55 15.15 -7.76
C ALA A 376 17.59 14.44 -8.72
N ASN A 377 17.97 14.32 -10.00
CA ASN A 377 17.15 13.63 -11.00
C ASN A 377 16.97 12.14 -10.62
N GLY A 378 15.70 11.71 -10.51
CA GLY A 378 15.34 10.31 -10.23
C GLY A 378 15.53 9.87 -8.78
N TYR A 379 15.93 10.77 -7.86
CA TYR A 379 16.02 10.42 -6.44
C TYR A 379 14.66 10.27 -5.78
N LEU A 380 13.68 11.05 -6.22
CA LEU A 380 12.30 10.84 -5.84
C LEU A 380 11.66 9.88 -6.84
N GLY A 381 10.84 8.96 -6.34
CA GLY A 381 10.00 8.12 -7.17
C GLY A 381 8.92 8.91 -7.90
N SER A 382 7.81 8.25 -8.20
CA SER A 382 6.63 8.85 -8.84
C SER A 382 5.45 8.90 -7.90
N PHE A 383 4.55 9.83 -8.15
CA PHE A 383 3.25 9.92 -7.47
C PHE A 383 2.14 9.60 -8.45
N GLY A 384 1.04 9.03 -7.97
CA GLY A 384 -0.06 8.71 -8.84
C GLY A 384 -1.38 8.47 -8.14
N VAL A 385 -2.39 8.27 -8.97
CA VAL A 385 -3.74 7.88 -8.62
C VAL A 385 -4.08 6.60 -9.37
N ASP A 386 -4.58 5.61 -8.65
CA ASP A 386 -5.02 4.34 -9.21
C ASP A 386 -6.45 4.08 -8.72
N GLY A 387 -7.39 4.01 -9.65
CA GLY A 387 -8.80 3.83 -9.39
C GLY A 387 -9.30 2.56 -10.05
N VAL A 388 -10.07 1.78 -9.32
CA VAL A 388 -10.74 0.58 -9.81
C VAL A 388 -12.22 0.66 -9.43
N TYR A 389 -13.09 0.38 -10.39
CA TYR A 389 -14.54 0.39 -10.18
C TYR A 389 -15.22 -0.74 -10.93
N ASP A 390 -15.94 -1.58 -10.21
CA ASP A 390 -16.62 -2.77 -10.69
C ASP A 390 -18.15 -2.54 -10.68
N TRP A 391 -18.75 -2.23 -11.83
CA TRP A 391 -20.18 -1.94 -11.95
C TRP A 391 -21.07 -3.19 -12.13
N SER A 392 -20.47 -4.36 -12.37
CA SER A 392 -21.19 -5.63 -12.45
C SER A 392 -20.28 -6.78 -12.02
N PRO A 393 -20.80 -7.97 -11.67
CA PRO A 393 -19.97 -9.10 -11.23
C PRO A 393 -18.83 -9.49 -12.18
N ARG A 394 -18.98 -9.22 -13.49
CA ARG A 394 -17.99 -9.59 -14.51
C ARG A 394 -17.18 -8.43 -15.06
N TRP A 395 -17.67 -7.20 -14.92
CA TRP A 395 -17.06 -6.05 -15.58
C TRP A 395 -16.68 -4.95 -14.60
N GLY A 396 -15.53 -4.37 -14.85
CA GLY A 396 -15.02 -3.21 -14.15
C GLY A 396 -14.10 -2.38 -15.03
N ALA A 397 -13.68 -1.23 -14.53
CA ALA A 397 -12.73 -0.35 -15.18
C ALA A 397 -11.60 -0.02 -14.23
N ARG A 398 -10.46 0.33 -14.84
CA ARG A 398 -9.31 0.90 -14.16
C ARG A 398 -9.00 2.25 -14.76
N VAL A 399 -8.64 3.20 -13.91
CA VAL A 399 -8.03 4.47 -14.30
C VAL A 399 -6.71 4.59 -13.56
N ARG A 400 -5.67 5.01 -14.27
CA ARG A 400 -4.36 5.28 -13.68
C ARG A 400 -3.82 6.60 -14.19
N VAL A 401 -3.36 7.44 -13.28
CA VAL A 401 -2.60 8.65 -13.59
C VAL A 401 -1.34 8.64 -12.76
N GLN A 402 -0.21 8.97 -13.35
CA GLN A 402 1.07 8.97 -12.64
C GLN A 402 1.97 10.08 -13.17
N ALA A 403 2.80 10.63 -12.29
CA ALA A 403 3.75 11.69 -12.57
C ALA A 403 5.10 11.34 -11.95
N GLY A 404 6.12 11.26 -12.79
CA GLY A 404 7.53 11.07 -12.45
C GLY A 404 8.41 11.90 -13.38
N SER A 405 9.42 11.31 -14.01
CA SER A 405 10.11 11.92 -15.16
C SER A 405 9.19 12.01 -16.38
N ALA A 406 8.29 11.04 -16.49
CA ALA A 406 7.20 11.00 -17.46
C ALA A 406 5.84 11.19 -16.79
N TYR A 407 4.88 11.63 -17.59
CA TYR A 407 3.46 11.65 -17.23
C TYR A 407 2.73 10.51 -17.90
N LEU A 408 1.79 9.88 -17.18
CA LEU A 408 1.01 8.77 -17.70
C LEU A 408 -0.45 8.95 -17.40
N ALA A 409 -1.26 8.55 -18.36
CA ALA A 409 -2.70 8.41 -18.20
C ALA A 409 -3.13 7.09 -18.86
N GLY A 410 -3.82 6.24 -18.10
CA GLY A 410 -4.29 4.96 -18.56
C GLY A 410 -5.75 4.73 -18.20
N ILE A 411 -6.46 4.06 -19.10
CA ILE A 411 -7.81 3.55 -18.88
C ILE A 411 -7.88 2.09 -19.32
N GLY A 412 -8.54 1.27 -18.51
CA GLY A 412 -8.62 -0.17 -18.70
C GLY A 412 -10.02 -0.71 -18.52
N LEU A 413 -10.35 -1.73 -19.32
CA LEU A 413 -11.53 -2.57 -19.16
C LEU A 413 -11.11 -3.89 -18.52
N ARG A 414 -11.79 -4.27 -17.44
CA ARG A 414 -11.53 -5.47 -16.66
C ARG A 414 -12.67 -6.47 -16.83
N PHE A 415 -12.30 -7.72 -17.04
CA PHE A 415 -13.21 -8.85 -17.12
C PHE A 415 -12.86 -9.89 -16.05
N ARG A 416 -13.86 -10.26 -15.24
CA ARG A 416 -13.71 -11.12 -14.06
C ARG A 416 -14.41 -12.44 -14.30
N LEU A 417 -13.67 -13.52 -14.10
CA LEU A 417 -14.16 -14.89 -14.15
C LEU A 417 -14.29 -15.43 -12.72
N PRO A 418 -15.42 -16.08 -12.40
CA PRO A 418 -15.68 -16.64 -11.08
C PRO A 418 -14.67 -17.71 -10.68
#